data_AF-K1Y777-F1
#
_entry.id   AF-K1Y777-F1
#
_cell.length_a   1.000
_cell.length_b   1.000
_cell.length_c   1.000
_cell.angle_alpha   90.00
_cell.angle_beta   90.00
_cell.angle_gamma   90.00
#
_symmetry.space_group_name_H-M   'P 1'
#
loop_
_entity.id
_entity.type
_entity.pdbx_description
1 polymer ?
#
loop_
_entity_poly.entity_id
_entity_poly.type
_entity_poly.pdbx_seq_one_letter_code
_entity_poly.pdbx_strand_id
1 'polypeptide(L)'
;MTKIVYKIAQAMRHIGYSFHEENDARVKAMREAIGTIGSIKFKIEVFPDGSWAAESTNIDGILTGGTNKESINENLKDAVFTYFEIPAHLCNDALIKSQDEPLMLEQRVYA
;
A
#
# COMPACT_ATOMS: atom_id res chain seq x y z
N MET A 1 -7.22 8.89 -1.49
CA MET A 1 -6.16 9.59 -2.27
C MET A 1 -6.72 10.14 -3.59
N THR A 2 -6.19 11.25 -4.12
CA THR A 2 -6.58 11.75 -5.46
C THR A 2 -5.94 10.92 -6.57
N LYS A 3 -6.64 9.89 -7.05
CA LYS A 3 -6.15 8.88 -8.02
C LYS A 3 -5.49 9.47 -9.27
N ILE A 4 -5.96 10.62 -9.75
CA ILE A 4 -5.40 11.32 -10.93
C ILE A 4 -3.99 11.85 -10.63
N VAL A 5 -3.78 12.49 -9.48
CA VAL A 5 -2.49 13.07 -9.09
C VAL A 5 -1.44 11.97 -8.93
N TYR A 6 -1.83 10.85 -8.31
CA TYR A 6 -0.98 9.66 -8.20
C TYR A 6 -0.53 9.13 -9.57
N LYS A 7 -1.49 8.91 -10.49
CA LYS A 7 -1.18 8.40 -11.84
C LYS A 7 -0.26 9.34 -12.62
N ILE A 8 -0.51 10.65 -12.55
CA ILE A 8 0.32 11.66 -13.20
C ILE A 8 1.74 11.66 -12.60
N ALA A 9 1.86 11.60 -11.27
CA ALA A 9 3.16 11.53 -10.62
C ALA A 9 3.94 10.26 -11.03
N GLN A 10 3.28 9.11 -11.13
CA GLN A 10 3.90 7.88 -11.64
C GLN A 10 4.40 8.01 -13.09
N ALA A 11 3.63 8.67 -13.96
CA ALA A 11 4.07 8.94 -15.33
C ALA A 11 5.28 9.90 -15.36
N MET A 12 5.26 10.96 -14.54
CA MET A 12 6.37 11.91 -14.42
C MET A 12 7.67 11.23 -13.92
N ARG A 13 7.57 10.28 -12.98
CA ARG A 13 8.73 9.48 -12.55
C ARG A 13 9.31 8.65 -13.69
N HIS A 14 8.46 8.05 -14.53
CA HIS A 14 8.92 7.23 -15.64
C HIS A 14 9.74 8.00 -16.67
N ILE A 15 9.50 9.31 -16.78
CA ILE A 15 10.28 10.23 -17.63
C ILE A 15 11.46 10.89 -16.90
N GLY A 16 11.76 10.48 -15.66
CA GLY A 16 12.93 10.92 -14.89
C GLY A 16 12.70 12.13 -13.97
N TYR A 17 11.47 12.61 -13.82
CA TYR A 17 11.17 13.68 -12.86
C TYR A 17 11.20 13.16 -11.42
N SER A 18 11.98 13.81 -10.55
CA SER A 18 12.03 13.52 -9.11
C SER A 18 11.11 14.46 -8.34
N PHE A 19 10.24 13.88 -7.49
CA PHE A 19 9.45 14.65 -6.54
C PHE A 19 10.16 14.85 -5.20
N HIS A 20 11.40 14.37 -5.07
CA HIS A 20 12.19 14.40 -3.84
C HIS A 20 11.45 13.76 -2.66
N GLU A 21 10.82 12.62 -2.89
CA GLU A 21 10.05 11.87 -1.90
C GLU A 21 10.88 11.56 -0.66
N GLU A 22 12.17 11.31 -0.82
CA GLU A 22 13.13 11.04 0.25
C GLU A 22 13.31 12.19 1.24
N ASN A 23 12.89 13.41 0.89
CA ASN A 23 13.00 14.57 1.76
C ASN A 23 11.75 14.77 2.63
N ASP A 24 10.62 14.14 2.31
CA ASP A 24 9.38 14.26 3.08
C ASP A 24 9.45 13.44 4.37
N ALA A 25 9.11 14.08 5.50
CA ALA A 25 9.17 13.47 6.82
C ALA A 25 8.24 12.25 6.96
N ARG A 26 7.09 12.22 6.28
CA ARG A 26 6.15 11.10 6.32
C ARG A 26 6.68 9.90 5.53
N VAL A 27 7.31 10.17 4.40
CA VAL A 27 7.99 9.13 3.61
C VAL A 27 9.14 8.53 4.41
N LYS A 28 9.92 9.34 5.12
CA LYS A 28 10.96 8.85 6.04
C LYS A 28 10.38 7.98 7.15
N ALA A 29 9.35 8.46 7.84
CA ALA A 29 8.67 7.71 8.91
C ALA A 29 8.12 6.37 8.40
N MET A 30 7.49 6.35 7.22
CA MET A 30 7.04 5.12 6.58
C MET A 30 8.21 4.16 6.33
N ARG A 31 9.32 4.64 5.77
CA ARG A 31 10.49 3.80 5.48
C ARG A 31 11.16 3.28 6.74
N GLU A 32 11.24 4.08 7.80
CA GLU A 32 11.77 3.66 9.10
C GLU A 32 10.89 2.59 9.74
N ALA A 33 9.55 2.78 9.70
CA ALA A 33 8.61 1.78 10.19
C ALA A 33 8.75 0.45 9.43
N ILE A 34 8.76 0.49 8.09
CA ILE A 34 8.96 -0.69 7.24
C ILE A 34 10.33 -1.32 7.49
N GLY A 35 11.39 -0.52 7.59
CA GLY A 35 12.75 -1.01 7.85
C GLY A 35 12.88 -1.70 9.21
N THR A 36 12.11 -1.27 10.20
CA THR A 36 12.10 -1.87 11.55
C THR A 36 11.38 -3.22 11.57
N ILE A 37 10.25 -3.33 10.85
CA ILE A 37 9.41 -4.55 10.85
C ILE A 37 9.73 -5.51 9.67
N GLY A 38 10.58 -5.08 8.74
CA GLY A 38 10.94 -5.78 7.51
C GLY A 38 9.92 -5.61 6.38
N SER A 39 8.65 -5.94 6.63
CA SER A 39 7.55 -5.79 5.67
C SER A 39 6.21 -5.62 6.36
N ILE A 40 5.28 -4.90 5.73
CA ILE A 40 3.89 -4.81 6.20
C ILE A 40 3.16 -6.08 5.75
N LYS A 41 2.60 -6.81 6.71
CA LYS A 41 1.87 -8.06 6.46
C LYS A 41 0.39 -7.78 6.56
N PHE A 42 -0.38 -8.44 5.69
CA PHE A 42 -1.83 -8.35 5.66
C PHE A 42 -2.45 -9.74 5.75
N LYS A 43 -3.52 -9.85 6.54
CA LYS A 43 -4.47 -10.93 6.47
C LYS A 43 -5.56 -10.51 5.50
N ILE A 44 -5.81 -11.29 4.46
CA ILE A 44 -6.83 -11.00 3.44
C ILE A 44 -7.95 -12.03 3.56
N GLU A 45 -9.17 -11.54 3.72
CA GLU A 45 -10.40 -12.33 3.74
C GLU A 45 -11.18 -12.05 2.47
N VAL A 46 -11.60 -13.12 1.78
CA VAL A 46 -12.31 -13.03 0.51
C VAL A 46 -13.64 -13.75 0.64
N PHE A 47 -14.72 -13.03 0.35
CA PHE A 47 -16.10 -13.49 0.52
C PHE A 47 -16.63 -14.19 -0.76
N PRO A 48 -17.69 -15.01 -0.64
CA PRO A 48 -18.26 -15.74 -1.79
C PRO A 48 -18.78 -14.84 -2.93
N ASP A 49 -19.20 -13.62 -2.60
CA ASP A 49 -19.67 -12.61 -3.56
C ASP A 49 -18.52 -11.93 -4.34
N GLY A 50 -17.27 -12.30 -4.05
CA GLY A 50 -16.08 -11.72 -4.65
C GLY A 50 -15.57 -10.45 -3.95
N SER A 51 -16.30 -9.94 -2.94
CA SER A 51 -15.78 -8.89 -2.07
C SER A 51 -14.66 -9.41 -1.18
N TRP A 52 -13.88 -8.49 -0.63
CA TRP A 52 -12.73 -8.82 0.20
C TRP A 52 -12.43 -7.70 1.19
N ALA A 53 -11.79 -8.07 2.28
CA ALA A 53 -11.25 -7.19 3.30
C ALA A 53 -9.81 -7.60 3.61
N ALA A 54 -8.98 -6.64 4.02
CA ALA A 54 -7.63 -6.91 4.47
C ALA A 54 -7.27 -6.03 5.65
N GLU A 55 -6.64 -6.62 6.65
CA GLU A 55 -6.15 -5.97 7.86
C GLU A 55 -4.66 -6.25 8.02
N SER A 56 -3.87 -5.25 8.39
CA SER A 56 -2.46 -5.48 8.69
C SER A 56 -2.31 -6.28 9.99
N THR A 57 -1.42 -7.27 9.97
CA THR A 57 -1.18 -8.15 11.13
C THR A 57 0.00 -7.70 11.99
N ASN A 58 0.72 -6.65 11.57
CA ASN A 58 1.89 -6.14 12.25
C ASN A 58 1.98 -4.61 12.30
N ILE A 59 0.97 -3.90 11.78
CA ILE A 59 0.72 -2.50 12.04
C ILE A 59 -0.76 -2.33 12.35
N ASP A 60 -1.07 -1.91 13.58
CA ASP A 60 -2.45 -1.64 13.97
C ASP A 60 -3.01 -0.45 13.19
N GLY A 61 -4.27 -0.56 12.73
CA GLY A 61 -5.01 0.54 12.12
C GLY A 61 -4.94 0.62 10.59
N ILE A 62 -4.25 -0.30 9.90
CA ILE A 62 -4.34 -0.40 8.44
C ILE A 62 -5.40 -1.43 8.05
N LEU A 63 -6.54 -0.94 7.59
CA LEU A 63 -7.67 -1.72 7.06
C LEU A 63 -8.00 -1.27 5.64
N THR A 64 -8.27 -2.21 4.75
CA THR A 64 -8.75 -1.92 3.39
C THR A 64 -9.66 -3.02 2.88
N GLY A 65 -10.30 -2.81 1.75
CA GLY A 65 -11.18 -3.79 1.14
C GLY A 65 -11.62 -3.37 -0.25
N GLY A 66 -12.50 -4.18 -0.84
CA GLY A 66 -13.05 -3.91 -2.15
C GLY A 66 -14.02 -4.99 -2.62
N THR A 67 -14.58 -4.77 -3.80
CA THR A 67 -15.52 -5.70 -4.45
C THR A 67 -14.89 -6.47 -5.61
N ASN A 68 -13.64 -6.15 -5.97
CA ASN A 68 -12.89 -6.80 -7.04
C ASN A 68 -11.51 -7.24 -6.51
N LYS A 69 -11.18 -8.53 -6.69
CA LYS A 69 -9.88 -9.10 -6.27
C LYS A 69 -8.70 -8.53 -7.08
N GLU A 70 -8.93 -8.07 -8.31
CA GLU A 70 -7.90 -7.48 -9.16
C GLU A 70 -7.33 -6.18 -8.57
N SER A 71 -8.10 -5.49 -7.71
CA SER A 71 -7.67 -4.25 -7.06
C SER A 71 -6.99 -4.45 -5.71
N ILE A 72 -6.79 -5.69 -5.23
CA ILE A 72 -6.20 -5.98 -3.91
C ILE A 72 -4.86 -5.26 -3.74
N ASN A 73 -3.92 -5.49 -4.66
CA ASN A 73 -2.58 -4.91 -4.55
C ASN A 73 -2.57 -3.38 -4.61
N GLU A 74 -3.43 -2.77 -5.44
CA GLU A 74 -3.56 -1.30 -5.51
C GLU A 74 -4.11 -0.74 -4.19
N ASN A 75 -5.18 -1.35 -3.68
CA ASN A 75 -5.87 -0.91 -2.46
C ASN A 75 -5.02 -1.13 -1.19
N LEU A 76 -4.18 -2.16 -1.14
CA LEU A 76 -3.22 -2.38 -0.06
C LEU A 76 -2.18 -1.25 -0.02
N LYS A 77 -1.60 -0.89 -1.18
CA LYS A 77 -0.65 0.24 -1.27
C LYS A 77 -1.31 1.56 -0.91
N ASP A 78 -2.51 1.82 -1.42
CA ASP A 78 -3.28 3.04 -1.10
C ASP A 78 -3.56 3.15 0.41
N ALA A 79 -3.89 2.03 1.07
CA ALA A 79 -4.09 1.99 2.51
C ALA A 79 -2.81 2.29 3.30
N VAL A 80 -1.66 1.73 2.89
CA VAL A 80 -0.36 2.05 3.50
C VAL A 80 -0.04 3.54 3.33
N PHE A 81 -0.13 4.09 2.12
CA PHE A 81 0.13 5.51 1.89
C PHE A 81 -0.82 6.42 2.67
N THR A 82 -2.09 6.03 2.78
CA THR A 82 -3.11 6.76 3.53
C THR A 82 -2.81 6.75 5.02
N TYR A 83 -2.42 5.60 5.58
CA TYR A 83 -2.03 5.46 7.00
C TYR A 83 -0.87 6.39 7.37
N PHE A 84 0.13 6.51 6.50
CA PHE A 84 1.27 7.43 6.69
C PHE A 84 0.99 8.86 6.19
N GLU A 85 -0.25 9.18 5.80
CA GLU A 85 -0.68 10.51 5.31
C GLU A 85 0.18 11.05 4.15
N ILE A 86 0.70 10.14 3.32
CA ILE A 86 1.60 10.49 2.21
C ILE A 86 0.77 11.16 1.10
N PRO A 87 1.15 12.38 0.66
CA PRO A 87 0.48 13.03 -0.45
C PRO A 87 0.52 12.20 -1.72
N ALA A 88 -0.55 12.24 -2.51
CA ALA A 88 -0.68 11.46 -3.74
C ALA A 88 0.51 11.62 -4.72
N HIS A 89 1.10 12.82 -4.79
CA HIS A 89 2.25 13.08 -5.67
C HIS A 89 3.56 12.47 -5.16
N LEU A 90 3.66 12.15 -3.86
CA LEU A 90 4.81 11.49 -3.23
C LEU A 90 4.62 9.98 -3.06
N CYS A 91 3.44 9.46 -3.36
CA CYS A 91 3.16 8.02 -3.33
C CYS A 91 3.94 7.34 -4.47
N ASN A 92 5.00 6.63 -4.11
CA ASN A 92 5.85 5.88 -5.03
C ASN A 92 5.90 4.42 -4.58
N ASP A 93 5.35 3.53 -5.40
CA ASP A 93 5.28 2.09 -5.14
C ASP A 93 6.65 1.46 -4.82
N ALA A 94 7.74 2.00 -5.38
CA ALA A 94 9.08 1.51 -5.10
C ALA A 94 9.51 1.72 -3.64
N LEU A 95 8.86 2.64 -2.91
CA LEU A 95 9.14 2.91 -1.50
C LEU A 95 8.54 1.87 -0.55
N ILE A 96 7.51 1.14 -0.99
CA ILE A 96 6.86 0.06 -0.23
C ILE A 96 7.51 -1.29 -0.54
N LYS A 97 8.22 -1.42 -1.68
CA LYS A 97 8.90 -2.66 -2.08
C LYS A 97 10.06 -2.97 -1.13
N SER A 98 9.79 -3.85 -0.15
CA SER A 98 10.82 -4.73 0.40
C SER A 98 11.24 -5.73 -0.69
N GLN A 99 12.47 -6.24 -0.62
CA GLN A 99 13.03 -7.21 -1.59
C GLN A 99 12.24 -8.52 -1.68
N ASP A 100 11.30 -8.75 -0.76
CA ASP A 100 10.34 -9.84 -0.79
C ASP A 100 8.92 -9.26 -0.84
N GLU A 101 8.18 -9.56 -1.91
CA GLU A 101 6.74 -9.30 -1.98
C GLU A 101 6.05 -9.81 -0.70
N PRO A 102 5.04 -9.08 -0.17
CA PRO A 102 4.35 -9.53 1.03
C PRO A 102 3.75 -10.91 0.75
N LEU A 103 4.24 -11.91 1.49
CA LEU A 103 3.66 -13.25 1.60
C LEU A 103 2.19 -13.08 2.00
N MET A 104 1.32 -13.10 0.98
CA MET A 104 -0.13 -13.06 1.12
C MET A 104 -0.55 -14.29 1.92
N LEU A 105 -1.00 -14.07 3.16
CA LEU A 105 -1.64 -15.13 3.93
C LEU A 105 -3.13 -15.13 3.51
N GLU A 106 -3.43 -15.88 2.45
CA GLU A 106 -4.80 -16.07 1.98
C GLU A 106 -5.54 -16.99 2.97
N GLN A 107 -6.36 -16.41 3.85
CA GLN A 107 -7.22 -17.19 4.73
C GLN A 107 -8.63 -17.22 4.15
N ARG A 108 -9.02 -18.36 3.58
CA ARG A 108 -10.40 -18.63 3.19
C ARG A 108 -11.25 -18.77 4.46
N VAL A 109 -12.09 -17.79 4.76
CA VAL A 109 -13.14 -17.90 5.77
C VAL A 109 -14.45 -18.32 5.07
N TYR A 110 -15.11 -19.29 5.69
CA TYR A 110 -16.15 -20.16 5.13
C TYR A 110 -17.46 -19.46 4.76
N ALA A 111 -18.16 -20.07 3.79
CA ALA A 111 -19.60 -19.95 3.57
C ALA A 111 -20.39 -20.69 4.67
#